data_AF-A0A924XZX5-F1
#
_entry.id   AF-A0A924XZX5-F1
#
_cell.length_a   1.000
_cell.length_b   1.000
_cell.length_c   1.000
_cell.angle_alpha   90.00
_cell.angle_beta   90.00
_cell.angle_gamma   90.00
#
_symmetry.space_group_name_H-M   'P 1'
#
loop_
_entity.id
_entity.type
_entity.pdbx_description
1 polymer ?
#
loop_
_entity_poly.entity_id
_entity_poly.type
_entity_poly.pdbx_seq_one_letter_code
_entity_poly.pdbx_strand_id
1 'polypeptide(L)'
;MQILVEPTETGVRAQTFAPWNIAVEAATEQDALKGVYAKITERVNQGAKVIVVDEPTQAEDNPLRRLAGMFTESDEEFAAFQEEIRKYRRERDAEDVARDI
;
A
#
# COMPACT_ATOMS: atom_id res chain seq x y z
N MET A 1 -0.76 9.20 21.76
CA MET A 1 0.34 9.48 20.81
C MET A 1 1.60 8.88 21.39
N GLN A 2 2.30 8.03 20.62
CA GLN A 2 3.55 7.41 21.05
C GLN A 2 4.73 8.22 20.49
N ILE A 3 5.79 8.36 21.28
CA ILE A 3 7.03 9.04 20.92
C ILE A 3 8.18 8.08 21.25
N LEU A 4 9.02 7.78 20.28
CA LEU A 4 10.29 7.08 20.50
C LEU A 4 11.32 8.09 20.98
N VAL A 5 12.00 7.79 22.08
CA VAL A 5 13.09 8.61 22.61
C VAL A 5 14.35 7.75 22.64
N GLU A 6 15.40 8.19 21.96
CA GLU A 6 16.65 7.44 21.82
C GLU A 6 17.88 8.35 22.05
N PRO A 7 18.97 7.83 22.64
CA PRO A 7 20.21 8.59 22.79
C PRO A 7 20.89 8.84 21.44
N THR A 8 21.62 9.95 21.34
CA THR A 8 22.46 10.34 20.20
C THR A 8 23.86 10.69 20.69
N GLU A 9 24.79 10.98 19.79
CA GLU A 9 26.17 11.37 20.16
C GLU A 9 26.22 12.61 21.06
N THR A 10 25.28 13.55 20.89
CA THR A 10 25.28 14.86 21.56
C THR A 10 24.10 15.09 22.50
N GLY A 11 23.25 14.09 22.72
CA GLY A 11 22.04 14.25 23.53
C GLY A 11 21.00 13.17 23.27
N VAL A 12 19.76 13.58 22.99
CA VAL A 12 18.59 12.71 22.83
C VAL A 12 17.78 13.13 21.60
N ARG A 13 17.28 12.14 20.86
CA ARG A 13 16.32 12.32 19.77
C ARG A 13 14.94 11.84 20.21
N ALA A 14 13.92 12.68 20.02
CA ALA A 14 12.51 12.33 20.17
C ALA A 14 11.84 12.27 18.79
N GLN A 15 11.18 11.16 18.47
CA GLN A 15 10.56 10.90 17.18
C GLN A 15 9.11 10.44 17.31
N THR A 16 8.21 11.04 16.54
CA THR A 16 6.83 10.58 16.35
C THR A 16 6.71 9.73 15.10
N PHE A 17 5.68 8.88 15.09
CA PHE A 17 5.29 8.10 13.92
C PHE A 17 4.23 8.84 13.10
N ALA A 18 3.73 8.19 12.05
CA ALA A 18 2.56 8.67 11.32
C ALA A 18 1.39 8.95 12.28
N PRO A 19 0.61 10.03 12.07
CA PRO A 19 0.66 10.94 10.92
C PRO A 19 1.66 12.11 11.05
N TRP A 20 2.37 12.24 12.18
CA TRP A 20 3.17 13.43 12.46
C TRP A 20 4.55 13.38 11.82
N ASN A 21 5.25 12.25 11.87
CA ASN A 21 6.59 12.05 11.30
C ASN A 21 7.57 13.20 11.67
N ILE A 22 7.58 13.58 12.95
CA ILE A 22 8.42 14.64 13.50
C ILE A 22 9.59 13.99 14.24
N ALA A 23 10.81 14.45 13.97
CA ALA A 23 11.98 14.16 14.79
C ALA A 23 12.59 15.49 15.31
N VAL A 24 13.04 15.47 16.56
CA VAL A 24 13.72 16.59 17.22
C VAL A 24 14.87 16.04 18.06
N GLU A 25 16.04 16.65 17.91
CA GLU A 25 17.20 16.37 18.76
C GLU A 25 17.43 17.53 19.73
N ALA A 26 17.79 17.21 20.96
CA ALA A 26 18.18 18.18 21.98
C ALA A 26 19.16 17.58 22.99
N ALA A 27 19.80 18.44 23.79
CA ALA A 27 20.72 18.00 24.84
C ALA A 27 20.02 17.22 25.97
N THR A 28 18.72 17.46 26.18
CA THR A 28 17.92 16.78 27.22
C THR A 28 16.65 16.18 26.62
N GLU A 29 16.15 15.12 27.26
CA GLU A 29 14.86 14.53 26.91
C GLU A 29 13.72 15.55 26.98
N GLN A 30 13.71 16.39 28.01
CA GLN A 30 12.67 17.39 28.21
C GLN A 30 12.63 18.42 27.07
N ASP A 31 13.80 18.85 26.58
CA ASP A 31 13.89 19.80 25.48
C ASP A 31 13.49 19.17 24.14
N ALA A 32 13.85 17.91 23.92
CA ALA A 32 13.43 17.17 22.73
C ALA A 32 11.90 17.02 22.69
N LEU A 33 11.27 16.65 23.82
CA LEU A 33 9.82 16.54 23.93
C LEU A 33 9.11 17.89 23.76
N LYS A 34 9.63 18.97 24.35
CA LYS A 34 9.11 20.34 24.13
C LYS A 34 9.16 20.73 22.66
N GLY A 35 10.25 20.40 21.97
CA GLY A 35 10.38 20.68 20.54
C GLY A 35 9.41 19.86 19.68
N VAL A 36 9.18 18.58 20.00
CA VAL A 36 8.14 17.78 19.33
C VAL A 36 6.76 18.42 19.52
N TYR A 37 6.44 18.81 20.75
CA TYR A 37 5.18 19.48 21.07
C TYR A 37 5.02 20.79 20.28
N ALA A 38 6.06 21.64 20.26
CA ALA A 38 6.04 22.91 19.53
C ALA A 38 5.76 22.71 18.02
N LYS A 39 6.38 21.71 17.39
CA LYS A 39 6.15 21.38 15.96
C LYS A 39 4.74 20.85 15.71
N ILE A 40 4.17 20.08 16.63
CA ILE A 40 2.77 19.63 16.54
C ILE A 40 1.84 20.83 16.65
N THR A 41 2.03 21.67 17.66
CA THR A 41 1.24 22.89 17.87
C THR A 41 1.30 23.82 16.66
N GLU A 42 2.48 24.01 16.08
CA GLU A 42 2.66 24.79 14.85
C GLU A 42 1.80 24.24 13.71
N ARG A 43 1.88 22.93 13.43
CA ARG A 43 1.07 22.30 12.36
C ARG A 43 -0.43 22.42 12.60
N VAL A 44 -0.87 22.23 13.85
CA VAL A 44 -2.27 22.39 14.23
C VAL A 44 -2.73 23.84 14.02
N ASN A 45 -1.91 24.82 14.41
CA ASN A 45 -2.20 26.24 14.19
C ASN A 45 -2.22 26.62 12.71
N GLN A 46 -1.46 25.91 11.87
CA GLN A 46 -1.49 26.03 10.40
C GLN A 46 -2.71 25.31 9.77
N GLY A 47 -3.57 24.69 10.57
CA GLY A 47 -4.82 24.08 10.13
C GLY A 47 -4.78 22.55 9.96
N ALA A 48 -3.68 21.89 10.30
CA ALA A 48 -3.63 20.43 10.31
C ALA A 48 -4.61 19.86 11.35
N LYS A 49 -5.34 18.81 10.97
CA LYS A 49 -6.28 18.09 11.84
C LYS A 49 -5.97 16.61 11.80
N VAL A 50 -6.03 15.96 12.97
CA VAL A 50 -6.05 14.50 13.05
C VAL A 50 -7.50 14.07 13.10
N ILE A 51 -7.91 13.31 12.10
CA ILE A 51 -9.24 12.71 12.03
C ILE A 51 -9.05 11.21 12.20
N VAL A 52 -9.67 10.65 13.23
CA VAL A 52 -9.79 9.19 13.36
C VAL A 52 -10.94 8.77 12.46
N VAL A 53 -10.61 8.07 11.38
CA VAL A 53 -11.61 7.43 10.53
C VAL A 53 -11.76 6.02 11.07
N ASP A 54 -12.88 5.75 11.74
CA ASP A 54 -13.29 4.38 12.00
C ASP A 54 -13.62 3.76 10.63
N GLU A 55 -12.88 2.70 10.23
CA GLU A 55 -13.27 1.93 9.06
C GLU A 55 -14.72 1.46 9.27
N PRO A 56 -15.63 1.66 8.31
CA PRO A 56 -16.93 1.02 8.38
C PRO A 56 -16.68 -0.49 8.47
N THR A 57 -17.06 -1.09 9.61
CA THR A 57 -17.00 -2.54 9.85
C THR A 57 -17.87 -3.34 8.89
N GLN A 58 -18.68 -2.66 8.08
CA GLN A 58 -19.35 -3.24 6.94
C GLN A 58 -18.44 -3.15 5.74
N ALA A 59 -17.87 -4.29 5.34
CA ALA A 59 -17.30 -4.45 4.01
C ALA A 59 -18.37 -4.01 3.01
N GLU A 60 -18.18 -2.85 2.38
CA GLU A 60 -18.94 -2.49 1.20
C GLU A 60 -18.79 -3.64 0.19
N ASP A 61 -19.89 -4.03 -0.44
CA ASP A 61 -19.92 -5.15 -1.37
C ASP A 61 -18.95 -4.85 -2.52
N ASN A 62 -17.73 -5.38 -2.44
CA ASN A 62 -16.65 -5.05 -3.39
C ASN A 62 -17.16 -5.38 -4.80
N PRO A 63 -17.31 -4.38 -5.70
CA PRO A 63 -17.89 -4.61 -7.02
C PRO A 63 -17.06 -5.61 -7.84
N LEU A 64 -15.77 -5.77 -7.52
CA LEU A 64 -14.87 -6.73 -8.15
C LEU A 64 -15.10 -8.17 -7.67
N ARG A 65 -15.85 -8.40 -6.59
CA ARG A 65 -16.21 -9.76 -6.11
C ARG A 65 -17.03 -10.52 -7.15
N ARG A 66 -17.80 -9.83 -8.00
CA ARG A 66 -18.52 -10.44 -9.13
C ARG A 66 -17.60 -10.95 -10.24
N LEU A 67 -16.38 -10.41 -10.31
CA LEU A 67 -15.38 -10.79 -11.30
C LEU A 67 -14.44 -11.90 -10.78
N ALA A 68 -14.48 -12.19 -9.48
CA ALA A 68 -13.72 -13.29 -8.90
C ALA A 68 -14.29 -14.62 -9.39
N GLY A 69 -13.50 -15.39 -10.13
CA GLY A 69 -13.90 -16.69 -10.70
C GLY A 69 -14.33 -16.66 -12.17
N MET A 70 -14.33 -15.50 -12.84
CA MET A 70 -14.77 -15.35 -14.24
C MET A 70 -13.82 -15.98 -15.29
N PHE A 71 -12.62 -16.41 -14.88
CA PHE A 71 -11.61 -16.99 -15.78
C PHE A 71 -11.03 -18.28 -15.18
N THR A 72 -11.88 -19.10 -14.55
CA THR A 72 -11.48 -20.41 -14.04
C THR A 72 -11.75 -21.51 -15.06
N GLU A 73 -11.10 -22.66 -14.92
CA GLU A 73 -11.30 -23.83 -15.80
C GLU A 73 -12.73 -24.39 -15.75
N SER A 74 -13.51 -24.02 -14.73
CA SER A 74 -14.94 -24.35 -14.61
C SER A 74 -15.84 -23.47 -15.48
N ASP A 75 -15.31 -22.39 -16.06
CA ASP A 75 -16.02 -21.57 -17.04
C ASP A 75 -15.85 -22.22 -18.43
N GLU A 76 -16.94 -22.83 -18.92
CA GLU A 76 -16.95 -23.59 -20.17
C GLU A 76 -16.59 -22.71 -21.38
N GLU A 77 -16.97 -21.44 -21.37
CA GLU A 77 -16.63 -20.50 -22.46
C GLU A 77 -15.15 -20.16 -22.44
N PHE A 78 -14.58 -19.95 -21.24
CA PHE A 78 -13.15 -19.71 -21.09
C PHE A 78 -12.30 -20.94 -21.47
N ALA A 79 -12.76 -22.14 -21.10
CA ALA A 79 -12.11 -23.39 -21.50
C ALA A 79 -12.11 -23.58 -23.02
N ALA A 80 -13.27 -23.38 -23.67
CA ALA A 80 -13.40 -23.47 -25.12
C ALA A 80 -12.52 -22.43 -25.85
N PHE A 81 -12.49 -21.19 -25.35
CA PHE A 81 -11.62 -20.14 -25.88
C PHE A 81 -10.13 -20.50 -25.78
N GLN A 82 -9.69 -21.09 -24.67
CA GLN A 82 -8.30 -21.56 -24.54
C GLN A 82 -7.97 -22.69 -25.51
N GLU A 83 -8.89 -23.64 -25.73
CA GLU A 83 -8.68 -24.71 -26.70
C GLU A 83 -8.55 -24.18 -28.12
N GLU A 84 -9.35 -23.18 -28.49
CA GLU A 84 -9.28 -22.53 -29.80
C GLU A 84 -7.96 -21.80 -30.00
N ILE A 85 -7.47 -21.07 -28.98
CA ILE A 85 -6.13 -20.45 -29.01
C ILE A 85 -5.04 -21.52 -29.19
N ARG A 86 -5.11 -22.64 -28.46
CA ARG A 86 -4.13 -23.73 -28.59
C ARG A 86 -4.17 -24.39 -29.97
N LYS A 87 -5.37 -24.52 -30.55
CA LYS A 87 -5.54 -25.04 -31.91
C LYS A 87 -4.90 -24.09 -32.93
N TYR A 88 -5.22 -22.80 -32.86
CA TYR A 88 -4.64 -21.79 -33.75
C TYR A 88 -3.11 -21.75 -33.66
N ARG A 89 -2.54 -21.81 -32.44
CA ARG A 89 -1.07 -21.87 -32.26
C ARG A 89 -0.45 -23.08 -32.94
N ARG A 90 -1.05 -24.27 -32.79
CA ARG A 90 -0.56 -25.49 -33.44
C ARG A 90 -0.61 -25.40 -34.96
N GLU A 91 -1.68 -24.84 -35.51
CA GLU A 91 -1.82 -24.64 -36.96
C GLU A 91 -0.77 -23.67 -37.49
N ARG A 92 -0.55 -22.56 -36.77
CA ARG A 92 0.48 -21.58 -37.11
C ARG A 92 1.90 -22.10 -37.01
N ASP A 93 2.23 -22.84 -35.95
CA ASP A 93 3.55 -23.46 -35.79
C ASP A 93 3.81 -24.50 -36.90
N ALA A 94 2.78 -25.26 -37.30
CA ALA A 94 2.88 -26.22 -38.41
C ALA A 94 3.06 -25.53 -39.77
N GLU A 95 2.36 -24.42 -40.02
CA GLU A 95 2.56 -23.59 -41.22
C GLU A 95 3.95 -22.96 -41.26
N ASP A 96 4.46 -22.47 -40.14
CA ASP A 96 5.81 -21.90 -40.06
C ASP A 96 6.88 -22.97 -40.38
N VAL A 97 6.74 -24.18 -39.82
CA VAL A 97 7.65 -25.32 -40.11
C VAL A 97 7.56 -25.77 -41.57
N ALA A 98 6.36 -25.79 -42.16
CA ALA A 98 6.17 -26.17 -43.56
C ALA A 98 6.68 -25.11 -44.55
N ARG A 99 6.81 -23.85 -44.12
CA ARG A 99 7.36 -22.75 -44.94
C ARG A 99 8.89 -22.69 -44.92
N ASP A 100 9.52 -23.30 -43.92
CA ASP A 100 10.98 -23.30 -43.71
C ASP A 100 11.68 -24.57 -44.25
N ILE A 101 10.96 -25.44 -44.98
CA ILE A 101 11.47 -26.58 -45.78
C ILE A 101 11.31 -26.27 -47.27
#